data_AF-A0AAV5DKJ2-F1
#
_entry.id   AF-A0AAV5DKJ2-F1
#
_cell.length_a   1.000
_cell.length_b   1.000
_cell.length_c   1.000
_cell.angle_alpha   90.00
_cell.angle_beta   90.00
_cell.angle_gamma   90.00
#
_symmetry.space_group_name_H-M   'P 1'
#
loop_
_entity.id
_entity.type
_entity.pdbx_description
1 polymer ?
#
loop_
_entity_poly.entity_id
_entity_poly.type
_entity_poly.pdbx_seq_one_letter_code
_entity_poly.pdbx_strand_id
1 'polypeptide(L)'
;MGTYDDFSVSGPTHMMGQPGSSPVHHCLPCKGTYVLESDHTNGTKLAPSWWESFHFRQLKVLSCACTCIFCKIHGSNARFICGVIFEYVPPDEARHHPSAPRYIVAFRGTMPKDPTIVGDLRLNLRVLLNMQQLCHRFCEAREFVEKLVTSNVDGDSSTIWLTGHSLGASIALDVGREMMMGEGINLPTFLFNPPHVSLAPVANKVGMSEEAKQDVHLGSYVVKHIMGKTILRPQKKHMEAVFEKLSPWVPELYVHQRDPICSGFIDYFELRKQHQEQCPRIAKSAATLAYRDLLHPCAVSGFGDKKGRQHLLPSARLWKNLGQDGDAHGLQQWWRSNLSLSSERYSWP
;
A
#
# COMPACT_ATOMS: atom_id res chain seq x y z
N MET A 1 9.71 25.00 7.20
CA MET A 1 8.36 25.24 6.65
C MET A 1 8.50 25.31 5.14
N GLY A 2 7.87 24.40 4.40
CA GLY A 2 7.84 24.49 2.95
C GLY A 2 6.52 25.11 2.51
N THR A 3 6.54 25.99 1.52
CA THR A 3 5.35 26.50 0.80
C THR A 3 4.46 25.38 0.24
N TYR A 4 4.96 24.14 0.20
CA TYR A 4 4.30 22.92 -0.26
C TYR A 4 3.32 22.24 0.71
N ASP A 5 3.10 22.79 1.91
CA ASP A 5 2.09 22.29 2.85
C ASP A 5 0.80 23.13 2.82
N ASP A 6 0.83 24.30 2.20
CA ASP A 6 -0.36 25.13 1.99
C ASP A 6 -1.16 24.57 0.79
N PHE A 7 -2.44 24.27 1.06
CA PHE A 7 -3.38 23.77 0.05
C PHE A 7 -3.61 24.77 -1.08
N SER A 8 -3.65 26.07 -0.79
CA SER A 8 -3.88 27.12 -1.81
C SER A 8 -2.73 27.22 -2.82
N VAL A 9 -1.52 26.82 -2.40
CA VAL A 9 -0.29 26.88 -3.21
C VAL A 9 -0.03 25.56 -3.93
N SER A 10 -0.22 24.43 -3.24
CA SER A 10 0.24 23.10 -3.69
C SER A 10 -0.87 22.05 -3.84
N GLY A 11 -2.09 22.40 -3.43
CA GLY A 11 -3.27 21.57 -3.60
C GLY A 11 -3.75 21.57 -5.06
N PRO A 12 -4.50 20.54 -5.48
CA PRO A 12 -5.04 20.45 -6.83
C PRO A 12 -6.28 21.33 -7.02
N THR A 13 -6.10 22.65 -6.95
CA THR A 13 -7.19 23.64 -7.10
C THR A 13 -7.92 23.53 -8.44
N HIS A 14 -7.20 23.14 -9.50
CA HIS A 14 -7.74 22.86 -10.83
C HIS A 14 -8.75 21.69 -10.87
N MET A 15 -8.92 20.94 -9.79
CA MET A 15 -9.74 19.72 -9.73
C MET A 15 -10.94 19.82 -8.78
N MET A 16 -11.15 20.98 -8.14
CA MET A 16 -12.24 21.19 -7.18
C MET A 16 -13.65 21.16 -7.80
N GLY A 17 -13.77 21.03 -9.13
CA GLY A 17 -15.07 21.02 -9.86
C GLY A 17 -15.53 19.68 -10.42
N GLN A 18 -14.79 18.56 -10.22
CA GLN A 18 -15.19 17.25 -10.74
C GLN A 18 -15.30 16.20 -9.62
N PRO A 19 -16.53 15.82 -9.20
CA PRO A 19 -16.71 14.81 -8.16
C PRO A 19 -16.39 13.38 -8.65
N GLY A 20 -15.66 12.65 -7.81
CA GLY A 20 -15.76 11.19 -7.66
C GLY A 20 -15.40 10.31 -8.86
N SER A 21 -14.10 10.13 -9.12
CA SER A 21 -13.54 8.95 -9.85
C SER A 21 -12.04 9.08 -10.18
N SER A 22 -11.47 10.28 -10.01
CA SER A 22 -10.04 10.48 -10.21
C SER A 22 -9.22 9.93 -9.02
N PRO A 23 -8.06 9.27 -9.27
CA PRO A 23 -7.08 8.86 -8.24
C PRO A 23 -6.75 9.94 -7.20
N VAL A 24 -6.91 11.19 -7.60
CA VAL A 24 -6.70 12.40 -6.80
C VAL A 24 -7.56 12.43 -5.54
N HIS A 25 -8.83 12.05 -5.64
CA HIS A 25 -9.75 12.05 -4.50
C HIS A 25 -9.32 11.05 -3.41
N HIS A 26 -8.54 10.03 -3.78
CA HIS A 26 -8.11 8.98 -2.85
C HIS A 26 -6.78 9.31 -2.16
N CYS A 27 -5.92 10.14 -2.76
CA CYS A 27 -4.61 10.51 -2.18
C CYS A 27 -4.61 11.78 -1.32
N LEU A 28 -5.59 12.67 -1.47
CA LEU A 28 -5.65 13.93 -0.72
C LEU A 28 -5.74 13.73 0.81
N PRO A 29 -6.56 12.79 1.33
CA PRO A 29 -6.54 12.44 2.75
C PRO A 29 -5.14 12.04 3.25
N CYS A 30 -4.33 11.36 2.42
CA CYS A 30 -2.96 11.01 2.78
C CYS A 30 -2.12 12.26 3.01
N LYS A 31 -2.15 13.26 2.12
CA LYS A 31 -1.39 14.51 2.29
C LYS A 31 -1.84 15.28 3.53
N GLY A 32 -3.15 15.29 3.83
CA GLY A 32 -3.69 15.85 5.08
C GLY A 32 -3.02 15.25 6.33
N THR A 33 -2.77 13.94 6.37
CA THR A 33 -2.07 13.30 7.51
C THR A 33 -0.62 13.75 7.68
N TYR A 34 0.09 14.07 6.59
CA TYR A 34 1.46 14.60 6.65
C TYR A 34 1.48 16.02 7.20
N VAL A 35 0.57 16.87 6.69
CA VAL A 35 0.48 18.27 7.13
C VAL A 35 0.01 18.36 8.58
N LEU A 36 -0.90 17.48 9.02
CA LEU A 36 -1.36 17.44 10.42
C LEU A 36 -0.23 17.10 11.40
N GLU A 37 0.68 16.19 11.06
CA GLU A 37 1.88 15.94 11.87
C GLU A 37 2.81 17.16 11.90
N SER A 38 2.99 17.83 10.76
CA SER A 38 3.78 19.05 10.66
C SER A 38 3.20 20.17 11.55
N ASP A 39 1.88 20.35 11.50
CA ASP A 39 1.12 21.28 12.36
C ASP A 39 1.30 20.93 13.84
N HIS A 40 1.19 19.65 14.20
CA HIS A 40 1.40 19.19 15.58
C HIS A 40 2.82 19.50 16.10
N THR A 41 3.82 19.40 15.23
CA THR A 41 5.23 19.63 15.58
C THR A 41 5.58 21.12 15.62
N ASN A 42 5.04 21.91 14.69
CA ASN A 42 5.46 23.30 14.46
C ASN A 42 4.47 24.34 15.01
N GLY A 43 3.30 23.93 15.48
CA GLY A 43 2.26 24.84 15.99
C GLY A 43 1.48 25.58 14.90
N THR A 44 1.49 25.10 13.66
CA THR A 44 0.71 25.66 12.54
C THR A 44 -0.69 25.04 12.43
N LYS A 45 -1.53 25.55 11.50
CA LYS A 45 -2.89 25.04 11.22
C LYS A 45 -3.18 25.03 9.71
N LEU A 46 -2.32 24.36 8.93
CA LEU A 46 -2.47 24.24 7.48
C LEU A 46 -3.23 22.99 7.05
N ALA A 47 -3.31 21.98 7.91
CA ALA A 47 -3.88 20.68 7.58
C ALA A 47 -5.37 20.72 7.19
N PRO A 48 -6.27 21.48 7.88
CA PRO A 48 -7.71 21.46 7.61
C PRO A 48 -8.11 21.64 6.15
N SER A 49 -7.46 22.57 5.44
CA SER A 49 -7.75 22.87 4.04
C SER A 49 -7.57 21.66 3.10
N TRP A 50 -6.77 20.66 3.47
CA TRP A 50 -6.53 19.47 2.65
C TRP A 50 -7.72 18.51 2.57
N TRP A 51 -8.62 18.53 3.55
CA TRP A 51 -9.81 17.66 3.58
C TRP A 51 -11.13 18.44 3.51
N GLU A 52 -11.19 19.65 4.09
CA GLU A 52 -12.39 20.48 4.06
C GLU A 52 -12.76 20.92 2.62
N SER A 53 -11.75 21.17 1.78
CA SER A 53 -11.93 21.49 0.35
C SER A 53 -12.60 20.36 -0.45
N PHE A 54 -12.67 19.15 0.12
CA PHE A 54 -13.30 17.97 -0.49
C PHE A 54 -14.49 17.46 0.34
N HIS A 55 -15.06 18.31 1.19
CA HIS A 55 -16.25 17.99 1.98
C HIS A 55 -16.03 16.85 2.97
N PHE A 56 -14.86 16.83 3.61
CA PHE A 56 -14.59 15.94 4.73
C PHE A 56 -14.40 16.75 6.02
N ARG A 57 -14.66 16.11 7.16
CA ARG A 57 -14.24 16.59 8.48
C ARG A 57 -13.33 15.57 9.15
N GLN A 58 -12.43 16.04 10.00
CA GLN A 58 -11.63 15.18 10.86
C GLN A 58 -12.50 14.61 11.99
N LEU A 59 -12.74 13.30 11.99
CA LEU A 59 -13.49 12.62 13.06
C LEU A 59 -12.56 12.20 14.20
N LYS A 60 -11.42 11.58 13.89
CA LYS A 60 -10.49 11.06 14.90
C LYS A 60 -9.05 11.03 14.40
N VAL A 61 -8.13 11.54 15.21
CA VAL A 61 -6.68 11.39 14.99
C VAL A 61 -6.22 10.08 15.63
N LEU A 62 -5.46 9.29 14.89
CA LEU A 62 -4.82 8.07 15.36
C LEU A 62 -3.39 8.42 15.76
N SER A 63 -3.13 8.47 17.06
CA SER A 63 -1.80 8.77 17.61
C SER A 63 -1.18 7.51 18.20
N CYS A 64 -0.03 7.13 17.66
CA CYS A 64 0.67 5.92 18.03
C CYS A 64 1.89 6.22 18.90
N ALA A 65 2.18 5.36 19.88
CA ALA A 65 3.43 5.34 20.62
C ALA A 65 4.19 4.06 20.26
N CYS A 66 5.30 4.18 19.52
CA CYS A 66 6.05 3.00 19.09
C CYS A 66 7.51 3.08 19.51
N THR A 67 7.94 2.10 20.33
CA THR A 67 9.30 2.01 20.87
C THR A 67 10.23 1.16 20.00
N CYS A 68 9.77 0.67 18.84
CA CYS A 68 10.60 -0.15 17.97
C CYS A 68 11.76 0.66 17.39
N ILE A 69 12.87 -0.02 17.11
CA ILE A 69 14.12 0.64 16.69
C ILE A 69 13.92 1.54 15.45
N PHE A 70 13.05 1.14 14.51
CA PHE A 70 12.72 1.93 13.33
C PHE A 70 11.96 3.23 13.65
N CYS A 71 11.01 3.18 14.59
CA CYS A 71 10.28 4.37 15.03
C CYS A 71 11.15 5.29 15.90
N LYS A 72 12.11 4.72 16.64
CA LYS A 72 13.12 5.46 17.40
C LYS A 72 14.13 6.17 16.49
N ILE A 73 14.63 5.51 15.44
CA ILE A 73 15.60 6.09 14.48
C ILE A 73 15.04 7.32 13.77
N HIS A 74 13.73 7.37 13.53
CA HIS A 74 13.08 8.55 12.92
C HIS A 74 12.78 9.68 13.93
N GLY A 75 13.18 9.50 15.21
CA GLY A 75 13.26 10.57 16.19
C GLY A 75 12.02 10.80 17.04
N SER A 76 11.33 9.75 17.51
CA SER A 76 10.20 9.93 18.42
C SER A 76 10.30 9.04 19.67
N ASN A 77 10.68 9.64 20.79
CA ASN A 77 10.26 9.18 22.13
C ASN A 77 8.85 9.73 22.48
N ALA A 78 8.20 10.42 21.54
CA ALA A 78 6.89 11.07 21.69
C ALA A 78 5.81 10.35 20.87
N ARG A 79 4.54 10.51 21.29
CA ARG A 79 3.37 10.09 20.48
C ARG A 79 3.42 10.86 19.15
N PHE A 80 3.14 10.17 18.06
CA PHE A 80 3.09 10.77 16.72
C PHE A 80 1.82 10.35 16.00
N ILE A 81 1.41 11.09 14.97
CA ILE A 81 0.20 10.79 14.21
C ILE A 81 0.52 9.66 13.23
N CYS A 82 -0.20 8.55 13.32
CA CYS A 82 -0.08 7.41 12.42
C CYS A 82 -1.19 7.35 11.39
N GLY A 83 -2.31 8.03 11.63
CA GLY A 83 -3.41 8.15 10.67
C GLY A 83 -4.52 9.05 11.18
N VAL A 84 -5.55 9.22 10.34
CA VAL A 84 -6.74 10.02 10.63
C VAL A 84 -7.96 9.33 10.03
N ILE A 85 -9.08 9.37 10.76
CA ILE A 85 -10.39 9.00 10.26
C ILE A 85 -11.10 10.29 9.85
N PHE A 86 -11.44 10.37 8.56
CA PHE A 86 -12.25 11.43 8.00
C PHE A 86 -13.68 10.94 7.80
N GLU A 87 -14.64 11.83 8.03
CA GLU A 87 -16.05 11.60 7.74
C GLU A 87 -16.48 12.54 6.62
N TYR A 88 -17.17 12.00 5.62
CA TYR A 88 -17.71 12.80 4.52
C TYR A 88 -18.92 13.61 5.00
N VAL A 89 -18.90 14.91 4.72
CA VAL A 89 -19.92 15.89 5.08
C VAL A 89 -20.44 16.51 3.78
N PRO A 90 -21.46 15.91 3.14
CA PRO A 90 -21.97 16.44 1.88
C PRO A 90 -22.42 17.90 2.04
N PRO A 91 -22.27 18.75 1.00
CA PRO A 91 -22.88 20.07 0.98
C PRO A 91 -24.38 19.99 1.25
N ASP A 92 -24.93 20.99 1.92
CA ASP A 92 -26.38 21.07 2.18
C ASP A 92 -27.16 20.86 0.87
N GLU A 93 -28.18 19.99 0.92
CA GLU A 93 -29.04 19.55 -0.20
C GLU A 93 -28.44 18.54 -1.21
N ALA A 94 -27.14 18.23 -1.16
CA ALA A 94 -26.56 17.23 -2.05
C ALA A 94 -26.85 15.79 -1.58
N ARG A 95 -27.47 14.97 -2.45
CA ARG A 95 -27.59 13.53 -2.19
C ARG A 95 -26.19 12.90 -2.15
N HIS A 96 -25.93 12.11 -1.11
CA HIS A 96 -24.72 11.30 -1.03
C HIS A 96 -24.62 10.41 -2.27
N HIS A 97 -23.52 10.54 -3.01
CA HIS A 97 -23.30 9.72 -4.18
C HIS A 97 -23.04 8.28 -3.71
N PRO A 98 -23.72 7.24 -4.23
CA PRO A 98 -23.53 5.86 -3.76
C PRO A 98 -22.10 5.34 -3.82
N SER A 99 -21.25 5.94 -4.67
CA SER A 99 -19.83 5.61 -4.79
C SER A 99 -18.90 6.46 -3.90
N ALA A 100 -19.43 7.38 -3.08
CA ALA A 100 -18.62 8.17 -2.15
C ALA A 100 -18.47 7.42 -0.82
N PRO A 101 -17.32 7.53 -0.13
CA PRO A 101 -17.19 6.96 1.19
C PRO A 101 -18.04 7.73 2.20
N ARG A 102 -18.43 7.06 3.28
CA ARG A 102 -18.83 7.72 4.51
C ARG A 102 -17.60 8.03 5.36
N TYR A 103 -16.68 7.07 5.44
CA TYR A 103 -15.44 7.18 6.20
C TYR A 103 -14.21 6.92 5.33
N ILE A 104 -13.16 7.72 5.52
CA ILE A 104 -11.83 7.42 4.98
C ILE A 104 -10.86 7.28 6.15
N VAL A 105 -10.23 6.11 6.26
CA VAL A 105 -9.12 5.88 7.18
C VAL A 105 -7.82 6.06 6.40
N ALA A 106 -7.15 7.20 6.62
CA ALA A 106 -5.91 7.55 5.96
C ALA A 106 -4.73 7.29 6.89
N PHE A 107 -3.74 6.50 6.45
CA PHE A 107 -2.52 6.23 7.19
C PHE A 107 -1.34 7.03 6.66
N ARG A 108 -0.57 7.61 7.57
CA ARG A 108 0.60 8.42 7.25
C ARG A 108 1.80 7.53 6.94
N GLY A 109 2.55 7.88 5.89
CA GLY A 109 3.84 7.28 5.62
C GLY A 109 4.99 7.89 6.44
N THR A 110 6.22 7.62 6.03
CA THR A 110 7.41 8.18 6.68
C THR A 110 7.57 9.65 6.29
N MET A 111 7.87 10.54 7.25
CA MET A 111 8.29 11.92 6.99
C MET A 111 9.77 11.92 6.60
N PRO A 112 10.13 12.17 5.33
CA PRO A 112 11.53 12.32 4.96
C PRO A 112 12.04 13.64 5.53
N LYS A 113 13.16 13.61 6.25
CA LYS A 113 13.85 14.84 6.68
C LYS A 113 14.75 15.41 5.58
N ASP A 114 15.16 14.58 4.62
CA ASP A 114 16.02 14.94 3.49
C ASP A 114 15.73 14.02 2.28
N PRO A 115 15.65 14.54 1.04
CA PRO A 115 15.43 13.77 -0.19
C PRO A 115 16.56 12.80 -0.56
N THR A 116 17.78 12.94 -0.02
CA THR A 116 18.91 12.01 -0.25
C THR A 116 18.73 10.63 0.43
N ILE A 117 17.69 10.48 1.26
CA ILE A 117 17.45 9.31 2.13
C ILE A 117 16.71 8.16 1.42
N VAL A 118 16.35 8.26 0.13
CA VAL A 118 15.53 7.23 -0.56
C VAL A 118 16.10 5.80 -0.43
N GLY A 119 17.43 5.66 -0.53
CA GLY A 119 18.12 4.36 -0.35
C GLY A 119 17.93 3.78 1.06
N ASP A 120 18.17 4.61 2.07
CA ASP A 120 18.02 4.24 3.48
C ASP A 120 16.56 4.01 3.84
N LEU A 121 15.65 4.82 3.31
CA LEU A 121 14.21 4.66 3.45
C LEU A 121 13.77 3.29 2.89
N ARG A 122 14.23 2.92 1.69
CA ARG A 122 13.93 1.61 1.09
C ARG A 122 14.40 0.45 1.97
N LEU A 123 15.62 0.51 2.50
CA LEU A 123 16.17 -0.52 3.38
C LEU A 123 15.40 -0.59 4.72
N ASN A 124 15.17 0.56 5.36
CA ASN A 124 14.43 0.66 6.61
C ASN A 124 13.00 0.14 6.48
N LEU A 125 12.32 0.45 5.37
CA LEU A 125 10.98 -0.06 5.09
C LEU A 125 11.00 -1.57 4.88
N ARG A 126 11.97 -2.11 4.13
CA ARG A 126 12.08 -3.56 3.94
C ARG A 126 12.22 -4.29 5.28
N VAL A 127 13.08 -3.81 6.17
CA VAL A 127 13.26 -4.46 7.49
C VAL A 127 12.02 -4.27 8.37
N LEU A 128 11.43 -3.07 8.39
CA LEU A 128 10.20 -2.82 9.13
C LEU A 128 9.05 -3.73 8.67
N LEU A 129 8.86 -3.90 7.36
CA LEU A 129 7.79 -4.74 6.81
C LEU A 129 8.00 -6.23 7.07
N ASN A 130 9.26 -6.67 7.22
CA ASN A 130 9.54 -8.01 7.72
C ASN A 130 9.20 -8.17 9.22
N MET A 131 9.11 -7.07 9.97
CA MET A 131 8.91 -7.02 11.42
C MET A 131 7.60 -6.31 11.82
N GLN A 132 6.65 -6.15 10.89
CA GLN A 132 5.47 -5.29 11.09
C GLN A 132 4.56 -5.74 12.24
N GLN A 133 4.51 -7.04 12.54
CA GLN A 133 3.74 -7.59 13.67
C GLN A 133 4.27 -7.12 15.04
N LEU A 134 5.51 -6.64 15.09
CA LEU A 134 6.12 -6.07 16.29
C LEU A 134 6.00 -4.55 16.33
N CYS A 135 5.45 -3.93 15.28
CA CYS A 135 5.29 -2.50 15.17
C CYS A 135 3.89 -2.10 15.65
N HIS A 136 3.83 -1.41 16.78
CA HIS A 136 2.57 -0.99 17.40
C HIS A 136 1.64 -0.20 16.46
N ARG A 137 2.21 0.53 15.48
CA ARG A 137 1.43 1.23 14.44
C ARG A 137 0.47 0.31 13.67
N PHE A 138 0.93 -0.90 13.34
CA PHE A 138 0.11 -1.85 12.59
C PHE A 138 -0.96 -2.46 13.50
N CYS A 139 -0.60 -2.81 14.74
CA CYS A 139 -1.55 -3.36 15.71
C CYS A 139 -2.69 -2.37 16.04
N GLU A 140 -2.36 -1.13 16.41
CA GLU A 140 -3.36 -0.11 16.71
C GLU A 140 -4.22 0.22 15.49
N ALA A 141 -3.64 0.27 14.28
CA ALA A 141 -4.38 0.50 13.04
C ALA A 141 -5.46 -0.57 12.81
N ARG A 142 -5.14 -1.85 13.01
CA ARG A 142 -6.12 -2.95 12.91
C ARG A 142 -7.25 -2.78 13.92
N GLU A 143 -6.91 -2.58 15.20
CA GLU A 143 -7.91 -2.40 16.26
C GLU A 143 -8.83 -1.20 16.00
N PHE A 144 -8.29 -0.10 15.49
CA PHE A 144 -9.10 1.09 15.18
C PHE A 144 -10.09 0.83 14.05
N VAL A 145 -9.66 0.17 12.97
CA VAL A 145 -10.53 -0.15 11.84
C VAL A 145 -11.56 -1.22 12.20
N GLU A 146 -11.17 -2.24 12.96
CA GLU A 146 -12.10 -3.25 13.48
C GLU A 146 -13.22 -2.62 14.31
N LYS A 147 -12.87 -1.69 15.22
CA LYS A 147 -13.85 -0.94 16.02
C LYS A 147 -14.76 -0.08 15.13
N LEU A 148 -14.19 0.62 14.15
CA LEU A 148 -14.96 1.46 13.23
C LEU A 148 -15.97 0.63 12.44
N VAL A 149 -15.55 -0.49 11.88
CA VAL A 149 -16.39 -1.43 11.13
C VAL A 149 -17.50 -2.00 12.01
N THR A 150 -17.17 -2.43 13.23
CA THR A 150 -18.15 -2.98 14.20
C THR A 150 -19.18 -1.92 14.62
N SER A 151 -18.77 -0.66 14.75
CA SER A 151 -19.67 0.44 15.14
C SER A 151 -20.54 0.99 13.99
N ASN A 152 -20.25 0.61 12.74
CA ASN A 152 -20.95 1.15 11.58
C ASN A 152 -22.33 0.48 11.43
N VAL A 153 -23.36 1.15 11.97
CA VAL A 153 -24.74 0.64 12.11
C VAL A 153 -25.39 0.25 10.77
N ASP A 154 -24.97 0.86 9.67
CA ASP A 154 -25.56 0.62 8.34
C ASP A 154 -25.07 -0.69 7.67
N GLY A 155 -24.10 -1.39 8.26
CA GLY A 155 -23.62 -2.72 7.81
C GLY A 155 -22.88 -2.74 6.47
N ASP A 156 -22.92 -1.67 5.68
CA ASP A 156 -22.23 -1.61 4.39
C ASP A 156 -20.77 -1.18 4.55
N SER A 157 -19.88 -2.18 4.50
CA SER A 157 -18.43 -1.98 4.58
C SER A 157 -17.84 -1.22 3.39
N SER A 158 -18.57 -1.10 2.28
CA SER A 158 -18.14 -0.32 1.10
C SER A 158 -18.09 1.19 1.38
N THR A 159 -18.72 1.63 2.47
CA THR A 159 -18.72 3.01 2.95
C THR A 159 -17.44 3.40 3.69
N ILE A 160 -16.58 2.44 4.05
CA ILE A 160 -15.30 2.68 4.74
C ILE A 160 -14.14 2.42 3.79
N TRP A 161 -13.38 3.46 3.47
CA TRP A 161 -12.21 3.36 2.60
C TRP A 161 -10.92 3.37 3.41
N LEU A 162 -9.97 2.54 2.99
CA LEU A 162 -8.60 2.57 3.49
C LEU A 162 -7.72 3.28 2.46
N THR A 163 -6.89 4.21 2.92
CA THR A 163 -5.89 4.84 2.06
C THR A 163 -4.58 5.07 2.78
N GLY A 164 -3.49 5.14 2.03
CA GLY A 164 -2.19 5.45 2.58
C GLY A 164 -1.14 5.70 1.53
N HIS A 165 -0.06 6.36 1.92
CA HIS A 165 1.11 6.61 1.08
C HIS A 165 2.37 5.98 1.68
N SER A 166 3.22 5.38 0.84
CA SER A 166 4.50 4.78 1.26
C SER A 166 4.26 3.79 2.42
N LEU A 167 4.89 4.00 3.58
CA LEU A 167 4.62 3.18 4.77
C LEU A 167 3.14 3.16 5.19
N GLY A 168 2.41 4.26 5.03
CA GLY A 168 0.99 4.32 5.31
C GLY A 168 0.18 3.39 4.40
N ALA A 169 0.62 3.25 3.14
CA ALA A 169 0.02 2.30 2.21
C ALA A 169 0.27 0.85 2.65
N SER A 170 1.44 0.54 3.21
CA SER A 170 1.67 -0.79 3.80
C SER A 170 0.79 -1.06 5.02
N ILE A 171 0.52 -0.05 5.86
CA ILE A 171 -0.41 -0.19 6.99
C ILE A 171 -1.83 -0.43 6.47
N ALA A 172 -2.30 0.35 5.49
CA ALA A 172 -3.60 0.16 4.85
C ALA A 172 -3.73 -1.23 4.22
N LEU A 173 -2.68 -1.71 3.55
CA LEU A 173 -2.64 -3.04 2.94
C LEU A 173 -2.72 -4.16 4.00
N ASP A 174 -1.99 -4.01 5.10
CA ASP A 174 -2.03 -4.95 6.22
C ASP A 174 -3.43 -5.02 6.84
N VAL A 175 -4.03 -3.87 7.12
CA VAL A 175 -5.37 -3.79 7.71
C VAL A 175 -6.42 -4.37 6.77
N GLY A 176 -6.43 -3.99 5.48
CA GLY A 176 -7.40 -4.53 4.51
C GLY A 176 -7.27 -6.04 4.35
N ARG A 177 -6.04 -6.57 4.35
CA ARG A 177 -5.79 -8.02 4.37
C ARG A 177 -6.35 -8.67 5.62
N GLU A 178 -6.12 -8.10 6.80
CA GLU A 178 -6.61 -8.65 8.07
C GLU A 178 -8.14 -8.67 8.10
N MET A 179 -8.80 -7.59 7.68
CA MET A 179 -10.26 -7.52 7.60
C MET A 179 -10.85 -8.58 6.68
N MET A 180 -10.20 -8.86 5.55
CA MET A 180 -10.64 -9.92 4.64
C MET A 180 -10.33 -11.32 5.19
N MET A 181 -9.18 -11.51 5.85
CA MET A 181 -8.74 -12.82 6.37
C MET A 181 -9.38 -13.21 7.70
N GLY A 182 -9.71 -12.26 8.56
CA GLY A 182 -10.41 -12.48 9.83
C GLY A 182 -11.92 -12.50 9.58
N GLU A 183 -12.45 -11.37 9.12
CA GLU A 183 -13.89 -11.08 9.11
C GLU A 183 -14.56 -11.33 7.74
N GLY A 184 -13.79 -11.57 6.67
CA GLY A 184 -14.34 -11.68 5.31
C GLY A 184 -14.87 -10.37 4.74
N ILE A 185 -14.42 -9.23 5.30
CA ILE A 185 -14.90 -7.90 4.94
C ILE A 185 -13.99 -7.29 3.88
N ASN A 186 -14.58 -6.92 2.74
CA ASN A 186 -13.89 -6.32 1.61
C ASN A 186 -13.93 -4.80 1.69
N LEU A 187 -12.87 -4.19 2.23
CA LEU A 187 -12.76 -2.74 2.32
C LEU A 187 -12.12 -2.16 1.04
N PRO A 188 -12.78 -1.19 0.35
CA PRO A 188 -12.13 -0.42 -0.70
C PRO A 188 -10.80 0.15 -0.20
N THR A 189 -9.71 -0.15 -0.90
CA THR A 189 -8.36 0.12 -0.42
C THR A 189 -7.53 0.78 -1.53
N PHE A 190 -6.99 1.96 -1.26
CA PHE A 190 -6.25 2.79 -2.21
C PHE A 190 -4.81 3.00 -1.71
N LEU A 191 -3.84 2.51 -2.45
CA LEU A 191 -2.46 2.37 -1.97
C LEU A 191 -1.51 3.18 -2.85
N PHE A 192 -0.93 4.25 -2.31
CA PHE A 192 -0.02 5.13 -3.05
C PHE A 192 1.43 4.80 -2.75
N ASN A 193 2.18 4.42 -3.79
CA ASN A 193 3.58 4.03 -3.72
C ASN A 193 3.91 3.05 -2.57
N PRO A 194 3.12 1.97 -2.38
CA PRO A 194 3.38 1.01 -1.32
C PRO A 194 4.75 0.33 -1.54
N PRO A 195 5.59 0.21 -0.49
CA PRO A 195 6.88 -0.43 -0.61
C PRO A 195 6.75 -1.90 -1.02
N HIS A 196 7.30 -2.22 -2.18
CA HIS A 196 7.55 -3.59 -2.60
C HIS A 196 8.83 -3.61 -3.42
N VAL A 197 9.84 -4.21 -2.82
CA VAL A 197 11.17 -4.09 -3.36
C VAL A 197 11.38 -5.10 -4.46
N SER A 198 11.50 -4.59 -5.70
CA SER A 198 11.90 -5.39 -6.84
C SER A 198 13.30 -6.00 -6.65
N LEU A 199 13.49 -7.21 -7.18
CA LEU A 199 14.81 -7.81 -7.43
C LEU A 199 15.41 -7.37 -8.78
N ALA A 200 14.63 -6.76 -9.68
CA ALA A 200 15.10 -6.26 -10.99
C ALA A 200 16.29 -5.29 -10.89
N PRO A 201 16.40 -4.40 -9.90
CA PRO A 201 17.60 -3.57 -9.73
C PRO A 201 18.89 -4.37 -9.47
N VAL A 202 18.78 -5.59 -8.92
CA VAL A 202 19.93 -6.49 -8.75
C VAL A 202 20.31 -7.11 -10.09
N ALA A 203 19.33 -7.57 -10.88
CA ALA A 203 19.59 -8.11 -12.22
C ALA A 203 20.18 -7.05 -13.19
N ASN A 204 19.71 -5.81 -13.10
CA ASN A 204 20.24 -4.67 -13.86
C ASN A 204 21.68 -4.32 -13.46
N LYS A 205 22.03 -4.40 -12.16
CA LYS A 205 23.40 -4.19 -11.68
C LYS A 205 24.38 -5.28 -12.11
N VAL A 206 23.88 -6.49 -12.40
CA VAL A 206 24.69 -7.63 -12.88
C VAL A 206 24.88 -7.61 -14.39
N GLY A 207 24.32 -6.63 -15.11
CA GLY A 207 24.52 -6.46 -16.55
C GLY A 207 23.86 -7.55 -17.40
N MET A 208 22.80 -8.20 -16.88
CA MET A 208 22.07 -9.23 -17.62
C MET A 208 21.30 -8.62 -18.80
N SER A 209 21.31 -9.27 -19.95
CA SER A 209 20.41 -8.93 -21.08
C SER A 209 18.94 -9.21 -20.71
N GLU A 210 18.00 -8.63 -21.44
CA GLU A 210 16.57 -8.86 -21.18
C GLU A 210 16.18 -10.32 -21.42
N GLU A 211 16.78 -10.98 -22.41
CA GLU A 211 16.57 -12.41 -22.70
C GLU A 211 17.05 -13.26 -21.52
N ALA A 212 18.25 -12.98 -21.00
CA ALA A 212 18.80 -13.71 -19.87
C ALA A 212 17.98 -13.52 -18.59
N LYS A 213 17.38 -12.33 -18.38
CA LYS A 213 16.45 -12.10 -17.26
C LYS A 213 15.19 -12.94 -17.41
N GLN A 214 14.60 -12.94 -18.60
CA GLN A 214 13.41 -13.74 -18.89
C GLN A 214 13.66 -15.23 -18.66
N ASP A 215 14.80 -15.76 -19.11
CA ASP A 215 15.18 -17.16 -18.91
C ASP A 215 15.36 -17.50 -17.43
N VAL A 216 16.05 -16.65 -16.65
CA VAL A 216 16.22 -16.84 -15.21
C VAL A 216 14.86 -16.81 -14.49
N HIS A 217 13.98 -15.88 -14.87
CA HIS A 217 12.65 -15.81 -14.28
C HIS A 217 11.81 -17.06 -14.60
N LEU A 218 11.80 -17.50 -15.86
CA LEU A 218 11.08 -18.70 -16.27
C LEU A 218 11.61 -19.96 -15.56
N GLY A 219 12.93 -20.15 -15.56
CA GLY A 219 13.59 -21.24 -14.83
C GLY A 219 13.22 -21.24 -13.34
N SER A 220 13.16 -20.05 -12.73
CA SER A 220 12.79 -19.94 -11.32
C SER A 220 11.34 -20.34 -11.02
N TYR A 221 10.39 -20.07 -11.94
CA TYR A 221 9.00 -20.50 -11.80
C TYR A 221 8.86 -22.02 -11.89
N VAL A 222 9.64 -22.66 -12.77
CA VAL A 222 9.72 -24.13 -12.85
C VAL A 222 10.26 -24.71 -11.54
N VAL A 223 11.35 -24.14 -10.99
CA VAL A 223 11.90 -24.56 -9.70
C VAL A 223 10.86 -24.41 -8.58
N LYS A 224 10.17 -23.26 -8.50
CA LYS A 224 9.07 -23.05 -7.55
C LYS A 224 7.98 -24.11 -7.70
N HIS A 225 7.58 -24.43 -8.92
CA HIS A 225 6.55 -25.44 -9.17
C HIS A 225 6.97 -26.82 -8.69
N ILE A 226 8.20 -27.25 -9.01
CA ILE A 226 8.75 -28.54 -8.57
C ILE A 226 8.82 -28.58 -7.04
N MET A 227 9.41 -27.56 -6.41
CA MET A 227 9.51 -27.45 -4.95
C MET A 227 8.13 -27.43 -4.28
N GLY A 228 7.15 -26.73 -4.86
CA GLY A 228 5.77 -26.69 -4.39
C GLY A 228 5.02 -28.01 -4.52
N LYS A 229 5.45 -28.92 -5.41
CA LYS A 229 4.93 -30.28 -5.51
C LYS A 229 5.60 -31.26 -4.56
N THR A 230 6.85 -30.99 -4.18
CA THR A 230 7.66 -31.86 -3.33
C THR A 230 7.78 -31.29 -1.91
N ILE A 231 8.85 -30.56 -1.62
CA ILE A 231 9.28 -30.15 -0.28
C ILE A 231 8.36 -29.08 0.33
N LEU A 232 7.88 -28.14 -0.48
CA LEU A 232 7.08 -26.99 -0.04
C LEU A 232 5.57 -27.19 -0.21
N ARG A 233 5.11 -28.45 -0.37
CA ARG A 233 3.69 -28.75 -0.60
C ARG A 233 2.74 -28.24 0.49
N PRO A 234 3.04 -28.38 1.81
CA PRO A 234 2.16 -27.85 2.85
C PRO A 234 2.03 -26.33 2.79
N GLN A 235 3.16 -25.65 2.57
CA GLN A 235 3.22 -24.20 2.46
C GLN A 235 2.49 -23.69 1.23
N LYS A 236 2.66 -24.35 0.08
CA LYS A 236 1.93 -24.05 -1.14
C LYS A 236 0.42 -24.11 -0.89
N LYS A 237 -0.08 -25.23 -0.33
CA LYS A 237 -1.51 -25.40 -0.02
C LYS A 237 -2.04 -24.31 0.92
N HIS A 238 -1.28 -23.99 1.97
CA HIS A 238 -1.64 -22.89 2.86
C HIS A 238 -1.75 -21.56 2.10
N MET A 239 -0.81 -21.27 1.20
CA MET A 239 -0.83 -20.03 0.43
C MET A 239 -1.92 -19.97 -0.63
N GLU A 240 -2.25 -21.10 -1.26
CA GLU A 240 -3.41 -21.22 -2.15
C GLU A 240 -4.70 -20.88 -1.39
N ALA A 241 -4.90 -21.42 -0.19
CA ALA A 241 -6.07 -21.09 0.64
C ALA A 241 -6.13 -19.61 1.05
N VAL A 242 -4.97 -19.01 1.37
CA VAL A 242 -4.89 -17.56 1.65
C VAL A 242 -5.23 -16.73 0.40
N PHE A 243 -4.74 -17.13 -0.76
CA PHE A 243 -5.02 -16.44 -2.02
C PHE A 243 -6.49 -16.56 -2.44
N GLU A 244 -7.09 -17.73 -2.26
CA GLU A 244 -8.52 -17.94 -2.48
C GLU A 244 -9.35 -17.03 -1.58
N LYS A 245 -9.06 -17.00 -0.28
CA LYS A 245 -9.77 -16.14 0.68
C LYS A 245 -9.60 -14.64 0.38
N LEU A 246 -8.43 -14.23 -0.11
CA LEU A 246 -8.15 -12.82 -0.45
C LEU A 246 -8.60 -12.43 -1.86
N SER A 247 -8.88 -13.39 -2.76
CA SER A 247 -9.18 -13.11 -4.16
C SER A 247 -10.33 -12.12 -4.42
N PRO A 248 -11.39 -12.04 -3.58
CA PRO A 248 -12.45 -11.03 -3.72
C PRO A 248 -12.00 -9.60 -3.40
N TRP A 249 -10.98 -9.43 -2.54
CA TRP A 249 -10.45 -8.12 -2.17
C TRP A 249 -9.45 -7.64 -3.25
N VAL A 250 -9.78 -6.54 -3.91
CA VAL A 250 -9.02 -6.01 -5.04
C VAL A 250 -8.59 -4.57 -4.73
N PRO A 251 -7.44 -4.38 -4.05
CA PRO A 251 -6.91 -3.06 -3.78
C PRO A 251 -6.50 -2.34 -5.06
N GLU A 252 -6.62 -1.01 -5.04
CA GLU A 252 -6.18 -0.08 -6.07
C GLU A 252 -4.74 0.36 -5.74
N LEU A 253 -3.75 -0.18 -6.47
CA LEU A 253 -2.33 0.12 -6.29
C LEU A 253 -1.85 1.18 -7.27
N TYR A 254 -1.48 2.34 -6.75
CA TYR A 254 -0.86 3.42 -7.49
C TYR A 254 0.66 3.32 -7.37
N VAL A 255 1.34 3.06 -8.47
CA VAL A 255 2.78 2.81 -8.52
C VAL A 255 3.45 3.61 -9.63
N HIS A 256 4.73 3.91 -9.44
CA HIS A 256 5.53 4.64 -10.41
C HIS A 256 6.73 3.80 -10.87
N GLN A 257 6.95 3.69 -12.18
CA GLN A 257 7.99 2.80 -12.75
C GLN A 257 9.41 3.16 -12.30
N ARG A 258 9.71 4.46 -12.17
CA ARG A 258 11.00 4.97 -11.68
C ARG A 258 11.16 4.99 -10.16
N ASP A 259 10.13 4.61 -9.39
CA ASP A 259 10.23 4.59 -7.92
C ASP A 259 10.81 3.26 -7.43
N PRO A 260 12.06 3.21 -6.94
CA PRO A 260 12.69 1.98 -6.49
C PRO A 260 12.07 1.40 -5.21
N ILE A 261 11.17 2.13 -4.55
CA ILE A 261 10.45 1.68 -3.36
C ILE A 261 9.23 0.83 -3.76
N CYS A 262 8.44 1.26 -4.74
CA CYS A 262 7.18 0.57 -5.12
C CYS A 262 7.23 -0.22 -6.44
N SER A 263 8.22 0.02 -7.32
CA SER A 263 8.26 -0.57 -8.66
C SER A 263 8.26 -2.10 -8.69
N GLY A 264 8.63 -2.77 -7.60
CA GLY A 264 8.54 -4.23 -7.53
C GLY A 264 7.13 -4.77 -7.65
N PHE A 265 6.08 -3.98 -7.37
CA PHE A 265 4.71 -4.42 -7.65
C PHE A 265 4.43 -4.54 -9.15
N ILE A 266 5.04 -3.69 -9.97
CA ILE A 266 4.94 -3.78 -11.44
C ILE A 266 5.52 -5.12 -11.88
N ASP A 267 6.78 -5.38 -11.52
CA ASP A 267 7.47 -6.62 -11.87
C ASP A 267 6.72 -7.85 -11.35
N TYR A 268 6.17 -7.80 -10.13
CA TYR A 268 5.40 -8.89 -9.54
C TYR A 268 4.17 -9.28 -10.38
N PHE A 269 3.37 -8.28 -10.77
CA PHE A 269 2.12 -8.54 -11.49
C PHE A 269 2.34 -8.84 -12.97
N GLU A 270 3.23 -8.11 -13.65
CA GLU A 270 3.54 -8.33 -15.07
C GLU A 270 4.17 -9.72 -15.28
N LEU A 271 5.12 -10.10 -14.43
CA LEU A 271 5.75 -11.42 -14.50
C LEU A 271 4.74 -12.55 -14.27
N ARG A 272 3.83 -12.37 -13.30
CA ARG A 272 2.79 -13.37 -13.03
C ARG A 272 1.83 -13.52 -14.20
N LYS A 273 1.43 -12.42 -14.85
CA LYS A 273 0.57 -12.46 -16.04
C LYS A 273 1.26 -13.16 -17.20
N GLN A 274 2.51 -12.79 -17.50
CA GLN A 274 3.30 -13.42 -18.57
C GLN A 274 3.38 -14.94 -18.37
N HIS A 275 3.67 -15.41 -17.15
CA HIS A 275 3.72 -16.84 -16.89
C HIS A 275 2.35 -17.52 -16.91
N GLN A 276 1.28 -16.82 -16.53
CA GLN A 276 -0.08 -17.34 -16.65
C GLN A 276 -0.45 -17.58 -18.12
N GLU A 277 -0.02 -16.71 -19.02
CA GLU A 277 -0.23 -16.84 -20.47
C GLU A 277 0.64 -17.95 -21.08
N GLN A 278 1.92 -18.04 -20.71
CA GLN A 278 2.86 -19.01 -21.27
C GLN A 278 2.66 -20.44 -20.71
N CYS A 279 2.50 -20.56 -19.38
CA CYS A 279 2.49 -21.84 -18.67
C CYS A 279 1.41 -21.86 -17.56
N PRO A 280 0.10 -21.87 -17.90
CA PRO A 280 -0.99 -21.74 -16.92
C PRO A 280 -0.92 -22.73 -15.74
N ARG A 281 -0.58 -24.00 -16.03
CA ARG A 281 -0.48 -25.09 -15.03
C ARG A 281 0.65 -24.86 -14.00
N ILE A 282 1.71 -24.16 -14.41
CA ILE A 282 2.88 -23.89 -13.57
C ILE A 282 2.66 -22.57 -12.82
N ALA A 283 2.12 -21.56 -13.50
CA ALA A 283 1.95 -20.21 -12.99
C ALA A 283 1.16 -20.14 -11.68
N LYS A 284 -0.01 -20.77 -11.60
CA LYS A 284 -0.83 -20.78 -10.36
C LYS A 284 -0.04 -21.33 -9.17
N SER A 285 0.67 -22.44 -9.38
CA SER A 285 1.46 -23.10 -8.35
C SER A 285 2.73 -22.35 -7.95
N ALA A 286 3.32 -21.57 -8.86
CA ALA A 286 4.55 -20.82 -8.61
C ALA A 286 4.27 -19.44 -8.00
N ALA A 287 3.14 -18.83 -8.36
CA ALA A 287 2.69 -17.53 -7.84
C ALA A 287 2.44 -17.54 -6.33
N THR A 288 2.12 -18.71 -5.75
CA THR A 288 1.91 -18.91 -4.30
C THR A 288 3.22 -19.08 -3.52
N LEU A 289 4.38 -19.09 -4.17
CA LEU A 289 5.69 -19.31 -3.55
C LEU A 289 6.62 -18.11 -3.77
N ALA A 290 7.21 -17.61 -2.67
CA ALA A 290 8.21 -16.57 -2.72
C ALA A 290 9.61 -17.15 -2.98
N TYR A 291 10.52 -16.34 -3.52
CA TYR A 291 11.93 -16.75 -3.69
C TYR A 291 12.60 -17.12 -2.36
N ARG A 292 12.22 -16.45 -1.26
CA ARG A 292 12.72 -16.76 0.09
C ARG A 292 12.44 -18.20 0.50
N ASP A 293 11.31 -18.75 0.04
CA ASP A 293 10.87 -20.09 0.40
C ASP A 293 11.76 -21.16 -0.25
N LEU A 294 12.41 -20.83 -1.37
CA LEU A 294 13.39 -21.68 -2.03
C LEU A 294 14.73 -21.73 -1.29
N LEU A 295 15.11 -20.62 -0.63
CA LEU A 295 16.42 -20.48 0.01
C LEU A 295 16.47 -21.13 1.40
N HIS A 296 15.34 -21.22 2.10
CA HIS A 296 15.27 -21.83 3.44
C HIS A 296 14.10 -22.83 3.59
N PRO A 297 14.15 -24.00 2.92
CA PRO A 297 13.06 -24.99 3.00
C PRO A 297 12.82 -25.57 4.41
N CYS A 298 13.86 -25.57 5.28
CA CYS A 298 13.85 -26.26 6.57
C CYS A 298 13.60 -25.37 7.79
N ALA A 299 13.45 -24.05 7.64
CA ALA A 299 13.24 -23.12 8.77
C ALA A 299 11.79 -23.14 9.33
N VAL A 300 10.94 -24.05 8.85
CA VAL A 300 9.49 -24.07 9.10
C VAL A 300 9.11 -24.87 10.36
N SER A 301 10.06 -25.52 11.03
CA SER A 301 9.76 -26.50 12.08
C SER A 301 9.83 -25.97 13.53
N GLY A 302 10.19 -24.71 13.76
CA GLY A 302 10.30 -24.17 15.12
C GLY A 302 10.08 -22.67 15.14
N PHE A 303 9.11 -22.21 15.93
CA PHE A 303 8.63 -20.83 16.05
C PHE A 303 7.70 -20.34 14.94
N GLY A 304 6.42 -20.74 15.02
CA GLY A 304 5.24 -19.93 14.66
C GLY A 304 5.40 -18.87 13.55
N ASP A 305 5.96 -19.24 12.40
CA ASP A 305 6.37 -18.27 11.38
C ASP A 305 5.20 -17.99 10.43
N LYS A 306 4.14 -17.37 10.97
CA LYS A 306 3.14 -16.60 10.19
C LYS A 306 3.76 -15.29 9.63
N LYS A 307 5.10 -15.24 9.43
CA LYS A 307 5.88 -14.02 9.18
C LYS A 307 5.96 -13.68 7.69
N GLY A 308 5.26 -12.61 7.31
CA GLY A 308 5.80 -11.64 6.34
C GLY A 308 5.61 -11.97 4.86
N ARG A 309 4.37 -12.23 4.41
CA ARG A 309 4.02 -12.29 2.97
C ARG A 309 2.90 -11.33 2.58
N GLN A 310 2.76 -10.24 3.34
CA GLN A 310 1.65 -9.30 3.13
C GLN A 310 1.73 -8.51 1.82
N HIS A 311 2.90 -8.48 1.20
CA HIS A 311 3.08 -7.90 -0.13
C HIS A 311 2.61 -8.82 -1.28
N LEU A 312 2.40 -10.12 -1.05
CA LEU A 312 1.91 -11.03 -2.09
C LEU A 312 0.39 -10.90 -2.22
N LEU A 313 -0.08 -10.32 -3.32
CA LEU A 313 -1.49 -10.05 -3.54
C LEU A 313 -2.07 -10.96 -4.65
N PRO A 314 -3.16 -11.69 -4.37
CA PRO A 314 -3.80 -12.53 -5.38
C PRO A 314 -4.44 -11.71 -6.50
N SER A 315 -5.07 -10.59 -6.14
CA SER A 315 -5.80 -9.70 -7.05
C SER A 315 -5.47 -8.25 -6.72
N ALA A 316 -5.46 -7.39 -7.74
CA ALA A 316 -5.24 -5.95 -7.62
C ALA A 316 -5.61 -5.23 -8.93
N ARG A 317 -5.93 -3.94 -8.85
CA ARG A 317 -5.82 -3.05 -10.02
C ARG A 317 -4.60 -2.17 -9.85
N LEU A 318 -3.72 -2.20 -10.85
CA LEU A 318 -2.48 -1.46 -10.87
C LEU A 318 -2.66 -0.21 -11.73
N TRP A 319 -2.36 0.95 -11.17
CA TRP A 319 -2.28 2.23 -11.85
C TRP A 319 -0.82 2.65 -11.95
N LYS A 320 -0.27 2.61 -13.16
CA LYS A 320 1.11 2.98 -13.43
C LYS A 320 1.15 4.43 -13.89
N ASN A 321 1.87 5.26 -13.15
CA ASN A 321 2.21 6.62 -13.58
C ASN A 321 3.35 6.58 -14.59
N LEU A 322 3.11 7.13 -15.79
CA LEU A 322 4.06 7.17 -16.91
C LEU A 322 4.83 8.50 -16.98
N GLY A 323 4.57 9.42 -16.05
CA GLY A 323 5.23 10.72 -15.99
C GLY A 323 6.74 10.63 -15.79
N GLN A 324 7.48 11.53 -16.44
CA GLN A 324 8.95 11.59 -16.36
C GLN A 324 9.48 12.69 -15.43
N ASP A 325 8.62 13.55 -14.90
CA ASP A 325 9.06 14.73 -14.15
C ASP A 325 8.88 14.59 -12.64
N GLY A 326 9.82 15.15 -11.88
CA GLY A 326 9.75 15.30 -10.42
C GLY A 326 9.94 14.02 -9.61
N ASP A 327 9.61 14.09 -8.32
CA ASP A 327 9.77 12.99 -7.35
C ASP A 327 8.78 11.84 -7.63
N ALA A 328 9.34 10.73 -8.11
CA ALA A 328 8.62 9.50 -8.43
C ALA A 328 8.04 8.78 -7.20
N HIS A 329 8.52 9.06 -5.98
CA HIS A 329 7.90 8.53 -4.76
C HIS A 329 6.93 9.53 -4.15
N GLY A 330 7.14 10.84 -4.38
CA GLY A 330 6.35 11.92 -3.80
C GLY A 330 4.86 11.83 -4.15
N LEU A 331 4.00 12.04 -3.17
CA LEU A 331 2.55 11.93 -3.32
C LEU A 331 1.98 12.98 -4.32
N GLN A 332 2.65 14.12 -4.49
CA GLN A 332 2.22 15.21 -5.37
C GLN A 332 2.10 14.80 -6.84
N GLN A 333 2.80 13.73 -7.25
CA GLN A 333 2.70 13.22 -8.62
C GLN A 333 1.27 12.80 -8.99
N TRP A 334 0.44 12.43 -8.00
CA TRP A 334 -0.87 11.81 -8.24
C TRP A 334 -1.97 12.82 -8.52
N TRP A 335 -1.72 14.11 -8.34
CA TRP A 335 -2.68 15.20 -8.57
C TRP A 335 -2.14 16.33 -9.45
N ARG A 336 -1.18 16.02 -10.32
CA ARG A 336 -0.70 16.98 -11.33
C ARG A 336 -1.69 17.11 -12.48
N SER A 337 -1.69 18.26 -13.12
CA SER A 337 -2.55 18.56 -14.27
C SER A 337 -2.23 17.73 -15.52
N ASN A 338 -0.98 17.27 -15.67
CA ASN A 338 -0.51 16.45 -16.80
C ASN A 338 -0.38 14.96 -16.47
N LEU A 339 -1.29 14.43 -15.65
CA LEU A 339 -1.23 13.05 -15.18
C LEU A 339 -1.46 12.04 -16.33
N SER A 340 -0.45 11.22 -16.62
CA SER A 340 -0.54 10.12 -17.58
C SER A 340 -0.52 8.78 -16.84
N LEU A 341 -1.67 8.09 -16.82
CA LEU A 341 -1.84 6.81 -16.15
C LEU A 341 -2.19 5.71 -17.13
N SER A 342 -1.64 4.53 -16.90
CA SER A 342 -2.18 3.28 -17.45
C SER A 342 -2.74 2.44 -16.31
N SER A 343 -3.87 1.77 -16.54
CA SER A 343 -4.50 0.92 -15.54
C SER A 343 -4.68 -0.50 -16.06
N GLU A 344 -4.44 -1.48 -15.20
CA GLU A 344 -4.65 -2.89 -15.52
C GLU A 344 -5.10 -3.68 -14.29
N ARG A 345 -6.07 -4.58 -14.47
CA ARG A 345 -6.58 -5.43 -13.40
C ARG A 345 -5.97 -6.83 -13.49
N TYR A 346 -5.35 -7.25 -12.40
CA TYR A 346 -4.81 -8.59 -12.19
C TYR A 346 -5.73 -9.35 -11.23
N SER A 347 -6.12 -10.56 -11.60
CA SER A 347 -7.02 -11.38 -10.78
C SER A 347 -6.43 -12.76 -10.52
N TRP A 348 -6.75 -13.33 -9.35
CA TRP A 348 -6.47 -14.73 -9.08
C TRP A 348 -7.40 -15.64 -9.89
N PRO A 349 -6.87 -16.66 -10.60
CA PRO A 349 -7.64 -17.55 -11.46
C PRO A 349 -8.36 -18.68 -10.73
#